data_AF-A0A7J9HBH5-F1
#
_entry.id   AF-A0A7J9HBH5-F1
#
_cell.length_a   1.000
_cell.length_b   1.000
_cell.length_c   1.000
_cell.angle_alpha   90.00
_cell.angle_beta   90.00
_cell.angle_gamma   90.00
#
_symmetry.space_group_name_H-M   'P 1'
#
loop_
_entity.id
_entity.type
_entity.pdbx_description
1 polymer ?
#
loop_
_entity_poly.entity_id
_entity_poly.type
_entity_poly.pdbx_seq_one_letter_code
_entity_poly.pdbx_strand_id
1 'polypeptide(L)'
;MESDMEERAILTDWAYDCYCEGALDALVENDIDALNDIGKVEKFVQVAIWCIQEDPSLRPTMRAVSQMLEGVLEIPFPPCPCPYPYHML
;
A
#
# COMPACT_ATOMS: atom_id res chain seq x y z
N MET A 1 -27.96 7.96 -16.23
CA MET A 1 -27.84 6.86 -15.26
C MET A 1 -26.52 7.10 -14.58
N GLU A 2 -26.55 7.74 -13.43
CA GLU A 2 -25.37 7.88 -12.58
C GLU A 2 -24.93 6.47 -12.19
N SER A 3 -23.62 6.23 -12.25
CA SER A 3 -23.00 4.92 -12.05
C SER A 3 -23.17 4.47 -10.61
N ASP A 4 -24.29 3.82 -10.33
CA ASP A 4 -24.58 3.08 -9.11
C ASP A 4 -23.71 1.81 -9.02
N MET A 5 -22.38 1.95 -8.83
CA MET A 5 -21.51 0.92 -8.23
C MET A 5 -20.09 1.46 -8.02
N GLU A 6 -19.91 2.55 -7.27
CA GLU A 6 -18.71 2.63 -6.44
C GLU A 6 -18.86 1.53 -5.38
N GLU A 7 -18.45 0.32 -5.74
CA GLU A 7 -18.18 -0.73 -4.78
C GLU A 7 -17.29 -0.07 -3.71
N ARG A 8 -17.79 0.01 -2.47
CA ARG A 8 -17.09 0.73 -1.39
C ARG A 8 -15.84 -0.06 -1.01
N ALA A 9 -14.81 0.06 -1.84
CA ALA A 9 -13.52 -0.55 -1.59
C ALA A 9 -12.92 0.10 -0.35
N ILE A 10 -12.44 -0.73 0.58
CA ILE A 10 -11.63 -0.24 1.68
C ILE A 10 -10.28 0.15 1.07
N LEU A 11 -9.86 1.41 1.26
CA LEU A 11 -8.67 1.97 0.62
C LEU A 11 -7.43 1.10 0.86
N THR A 12 -7.26 0.54 2.05
CA THR A 12 -6.12 -0.32 2.40
C THR A 12 -6.13 -1.65 1.67
N ASP A 13 -7.31 -2.22 1.46
CA ASP A 13 -7.48 -3.51 0.79
C ASP A 13 -7.23 -3.33 -0.71
N TRP A 14 -7.86 -2.33 -1.32
CA TRP A 14 -7.63 -2.01 -2.73
C TRP A 14 -6.17 -1.63 -3.02
N ALA A 15 -5.53 -0.83 -2.14
CA ALA A 15 -4.12 -0.49 -2.30
C ALA A 15 -3.20 -1.72 -2.19
N TYR A 16 -3.55 -2.69 -1.34
CA TYR A 16 -2.83 -3.96 -1.24
C TYR A 16 -3.03 -4.82 -2.50
N ASP A 17 -4.24 -4.90 -3.03
CA ASP A 17 -4.53 -5.62 -4.28
C ASP A 17 -3.75 -5.01 -5.46
N CYS A 18 -3.77 -3.67 -5.60
CA CYS A 18 -2.96 -2.96 -6.60
C CYS A 18 -1.46 -3.26 -6.44
N TYR A 19 -0.95 -3.35 -5.21
CA TYR A 19 0.44 -3.74 -4.96
C TYR A 19 0.73 -5.18 -5.40
N CYS A 20 -0.13 -6.13 -5.06
CA CYS A 20 0.02 -7.53 -5.44
C CYS A 20 -0.08 -7.77 -6.96
N GLU A 21 -0.93 -7.00 -7.64
CA GLU A 21 -1.12 -7.09 -9.09
C GLU A 21 -0.11 -6.25 -9.89
N GLY A 22 0.69 -5.41 -9.22
CA GLY A 22 1.61 -4.48 -9.86
C GLY A 22 0.93 -3.28 -10.54
N ALA A 23 -0.34 -3.02 -10.23
CA ALA A 23 -1.17 -1.95 -10.77
C ALA A 23 -1.07 -0.66 -9.92
N LEU A 24 0.15 -0.24 -9.60
CA LEU A 24 0.41 0.91 -8.72
C LEU A 24 0.06 2.26 -9.35
N ASP A 25 0.01 2.34 -10.67
CA ASP A 25 -0.40 3.51 -11.44
C ASP A 25 -1.86 3.89 -11.16
N ALA A 26 -2.72 2.91 -10.90
CA ALA A 26 -4.11 3.13 -10.49
C ALA A 26 -4.22 3.89 -9.15
N LEU A 27 -3.25 3.72 -8.23
CA LEU A 27 -3.26 4.39 -6.92
C LEU A 27 -2.93 5.89 -7.00
N VAL A 28 -2.28 6.31 -8.08
CA VAL A 28 -1.78 7.67 -8.28
C VAL A 28 -2.31 8.26 -9.59
N GLU A 29 -3.48 7.80 -10.02
CA GLU A 29 -4.11 8.27 -11.24
C GLU A 29 -4.22 9.80 -11.20
N ASN A 30 -3.69 10.46 -12.23
CA ASN A 30 -3.59 11.93 -12.38
C ASN A 30 -2.43 12.62 -11.65
N ASP A 31 -1.54 11.90 -10.95
CA ASP A 31 -0.28 12.44 -10.44
C ASP A 31 0.87 12.12 -11.39
N ILE A 32 1.17 13.07 -12.29
CA ILE A 32 2.23 12.92 -13.30
C ILE A 32 3.59 12.71 -12.66
N ASP A 33 3.87 13.36 -11.53
CA ASP A 33 5.17 13.23 -10.86
C ASP A 33 5.32 11.85 -10.23
N ALA A 34 4.25 11.31 -9.63
CA ALA A 34 4.22 9.94 -9.12
C ALA A 34 4.31 8.89 -10.24
N LEU A 35 3.60 9.09 -11.35
CA LEU A 35 3.66 8.21 -12.52
C LEU A 35 5.05 8.17 -13.17
N ASN A 36 5.79 9.28 -13.13
CA ASN A 36 7.17 9.35 -13.63
C ASN A 36 8.19 8.60 -12.72
N ASP A 37 7.84 8.31 -11.46
CA ASP A 37 8.68 7.58 -10.51
C ASP A 37 7.89 6.49 -9.78
N ILE A 38 7.33 5.55 -10.55
CA ILE A 38 6.52 4.45 -10.02
C ILE A 38 7.29 3.55 -9.04
N GLY A 39 8.63 3.47 -9.19
CA GLY A 39 9.48 2.74 -8.25
C GLY A 39 9.52 3.38 -6.87
N LYS A 40 9.40 4.70 -6.77
CA LYS A 40 9.23 5.40 -5.49
C LYS A 40 7.83 5.20 -4.91
N VAL A 41 6.80 5.18 -5.75
CA VAL A 41 5.43 4.82 -5.34
C VAL A 41 5.40 3.42 -4.73
N GLU A 42 6.03 2.45 -5.38
CA GLU A 42 6.14 1.07 -4.85
C GLU A 42 6.76 1.04 -3.45
N LYS A 43 7.89 1.73 -3.24
CA LYS A 43 8.53 1.82 -1.91
C LYS A 43 7.60 2.45 -0.87
N PHE A 44 6.87 3.48 -1.25
CA PHE A 44 5.94 4.17 -0.33
C PHE A 44 4.79 3.25 0.05
N VAL A 45 4.24 2.51 -0.91
CA VAL A 45 3.18 1.53 -0.68
C VAL A 45 3.69 0.37 0.19
N GLN A 46 4.90 -0.14 -0.05
CA GLN A 46 5.50 -1.17 0.80
C GLN A 46 5.65 -0.72 2.27
N VAL A 47 6.12 0.51 2.49
CA VAL A 47 6.21 1.11 3.83
C VAL A 47 4.81 1.28 4.45
N ALA A 48 3.83 1.71 3.66
CA ALA A 48 2.45 1.83 4.12
C ALA A 48 1.87 0.47 4.56
N ILE A 49 2.10 -0.60 3.79
CA ILE A 49 1.65 -1.97 4.13
C ILE A 49 2.27 -2.43 5.45
N TRP A 50 3.56 -2.14 5.70
CA TRP A 50 4.19 -2.40 6.99
C TRP A 50 3.54 -1.63 8.16
N CYS A 51 3.12 -0.39 7.94
CA CYS A 51 2.51 0.45 8.97
C CYS A 51 1.09 0.01 9.35
N ILE A 52 0.34 -0.57 8.43
CA ILE A 52 -1.07 -0.95 8.63
C ILE A 52 -1.27 -2.41 9.07
N GLN A 53 -0.19 -3.18 9.28
CA GLN A 53 -0.28 -4.59 9.70
C GLN A 53 -1.21 -4.78 10.90
N GLU A 54 -2.16 -5.72 10.81
CA GLU A 54 -3.06 -6.01 11.92
C GLU A 54 -2.30 -6.40 13.20
N ASP A 55 -1.26 -7.23 13.08
CA ASP A 55 -0.34 -7.53 14.19
C ASP A 55 0.56 -6.33 14.50
N PRO A 56 0.40 -5.66 15.67
CA PRO A 56 1.21 -4.49 16.02
C PRO A 56 2.70 -4.80 16.17
N SER A 57 3.08 -6.06 16.41
CA SER A 57 4.49 -6.46 16.55
C SER A 57 5.25 -6.45 15.22
N LEU A 58 4.53 -6.50 14.10
CA LEU A 58 5.10 -6.38 12.75
C LEU A 58 5.28 -4.93 12.31
N ARG A 59 4.60 -3.97 12.97
CA ARG A 59 4.66 -2.56 12.58
C ARG A 59 6.03 -1.96 12.91
N PRO A 60 6.67 -1.25 11.97
CA PRO A 60 7.94 -0.59 12.23
C PRO A 60 7.76 0.59 13.18
N THR A 61 8.83 0.94 13.89
CA THR A 61 8.87 2.21 14.63
C THR A 61 8.86 3.40 13.67
N MET A 62 8.35 4.57 14.10
CA MET A 62 8.39 5.77 13.25
C MET A 62 9.80 6.15 12.79
N ARG A 63 10.84 5.89 13.61
CA ARG A 63 12.23 6.09 13.21
C ARG A 63 12.60 5.19 12.01
N ALA A 64 12.21 3.92 12.06
CA ALA A 64 12.46 2.99 10.96
C ALA A 64 11.67 3.39 9.71
N VAL A 65 10.42 3.83 9.85
CA VAL A 65 9.61 4.38 8.74
C VAL A 65 10.32 5.55 8.05
N SER A 66 10.80 6.54 8.82
CA SER A 66 11.56 7.65 8.25
C SER A 66 12.82 7.18 7.51
N GLN A 67 13.59 6.27 8.11
CA GLN A 67 14.79 5.71 7.48
C GLN A 67 14.49 4.92 6.19
N MET A 68 13.37 4.20 6.14
CA MET A 68 12.90 3.51 4.94
C MET A 68 12.55 4.51 3.83
N LEU A 69 11.80 5.56 4.16
CA LEU A 69 11.39 6.59 3.20
C LEU A 69 12.55 7.44 2.68
N GLU A 70 13.57 7.67 3.51
CA GLU A 70 14.82 8.33 3.14
C GLU A 70 15.78 7.43 2.34
N GLY A 71 15.48 6.12 2.23
CA GLY A 71 16.34 5.14 1.57
C GLY A 71 17.58 4.74 2.37
N VAL A 72 17.62 5.05 3.67
CA VAL A 72 18.69 4.66 4.60
C VAL A 72 18.57 3.19 4.99
N LEU A 73 17.33 2.69 5.08
CA LEU A 73 17.03 1.31 5.45
C LEU A 73 16.31 0.62 4.30
N GLU A 74 16.77 -0.57 3.91
CA GLU A 74 16.11 -1.37 2.88
C GLU A 74 14.74 -1.85 3.34
N ILE A 75 13.77 -1.82 2.44
CA ILE A 75 12.39 -2.24 2.73
C ILE A 75 12.25 -3.71 2.33
N PRO A 76 12.08 -4.64 3.29
CA PRO A 76 11.75 -6.02 2.94
C PRO A 76 10.32 -6.10 2.41
N PHE A 77 10.05 -7.12 1.59
CA PHE A 77 8.70 -7.40 1.10
C PHE A 77 7.73 -7.53 2.29
N PRO A 78 6.67 -6.69 2.34
CA PRO A 78 5.74 -6.73 3.45
C PRO A 78 4.82 -7.96 3.37
N PRO A 79 4.44 -8.55 4.52
CA PRO A 79 3.40 -9.56 4.55
C PRO A 79 2.02 -8.96 4.26
N CYS A 80 1.03 -9.81 3.97
CA CYS A 80 -0.36 -9.38 3.86
C CYS A 80 -0.80 -8.66 5.15
N PRO A 81 -1.34 -7.43 5.07
CA PRO A 81 -1.74 -6.67 6.25
C PRO A 81 -2.91 -7.32 7.00
N CYS A 82 -3.72 -8.13 6.30
CA CYS A 82 -4.92 -8.79 6.82
C CYS A 82 -4.71 -10.31 6.86
N PRO A 83 -4.55 -10.95 8.04
CA PRO A 83 -4.44 -12.40 8.14
C PRO A 83 -5.78 -13.13 7.91
N TYR A 84 -6.91 -12.41 7.97
CA TYR A 84 -8.25 -12.94 7.73
C TYR A 84 -8.98 -12.06 6.72
N PRO A 85 -9.21 -12.52 5.49
CA PRO A 85 -10.08 -11.80 4.57
C PRO A 85 -11.51 -11.90 5.08
N TYR A 86 -12.08 -10.80 5.57
CA TYR A 86 -13.53 -10.70 5.78
C TYR A 86 -14.30 -10.69 4.45
N HIS A 87 -13.61 -10.82 3.32
CA HIS A 87 -14.14 -10.81 1.96
C HIS A 87 -14.20 -12.21 1.31
N MET A 88 -14.48 -13.24 2.10
CA MET A 88 -14.82 -14.57 1.59
C MET A 88 -16.11 -15.12 2.24
N LEU A 89 -17.10 -14.24 2.43
CA LEU A 89 -18.50 -14.56 2.75
C LEU A 89 -19.44 -13.79 1.82
#